data_AF-A0A076L4Z1-F1
#
_entry.id   AF-A0A076L4Z1-F1
#
_cell.length_a   1.000
_cell.length_b   1.000
_cell.length_c   1.000
_cell.angle_alpha   90.00
_cell.angle_beta   90.00
_cell.angle_gamma   90.00
#
_symmetry.space_group_name_H-M   'P 1'
#
loop_
_entity.id
_entity.type
_entity.pdbx_description
1 polymer ?
#
loop_
_entity_poly.entity_id
_entity_poly.type
_entity_poly.pdbx_seq_one_letter_code
_entity_poly.pdbx_strand_id
1 'polypeptide(L)'
;LRPMTCPHHTLVYSNELRSYRSLPIRLSEHSILHRYESSGGLTGFERVREMILKNCHVFCRFDQIEHEVINAFKMIQEAQEGLGIKTFEIHLSLNDPNDKKKYYDDPQMWEQSQNVLRKMLKDHNIPYKEMVGEAAFYGPKIDFQVKTVLNRIITVSTIQLDFLLPNRFNLTYINESNEQSVPVMIHIGIIGTYERLLA
;
A
#
# COMPACT_ATOMS: atom_id res chain seq x y z
N LEU A 1 -8.82 19.43 -6.09
CA LEU A 1 -9.35 18.05 -6.01
C LEU A 1 -8.22 17.13 -5.55
N ARG A 2 -8.48 16.20 -4.63
CA ARG A 2 -7.42 15.33 -4.09
C ARG A 2 -7.15 14.14 -5.05
N PRO A 3 -5.90 13.85 -5.41
CA PRO A 3 -5.57 12.68 -6.22
C PRO A 3 -5.41 11.39 -5.41
N MET A 4 -5.24 11.51 -4.09
CA MET A 4 -5.03 10.43 -3.13
C MET A 4 -5.55 10.82 -1.75
N THR A 5 -5.92 9.83 -0.95
CA THR A 5 -6.46 10.03 0.41
C THR A 5 -5.37 10.15 1.48
N CYS A 6 -4.17 9.62 1.23
CA CYS A 6 -3.10 9.47 2.22
C CYS A 6 -2.81 10.73 3.04
N PRO A 7 -2.62 11.93 2.43
CA PRO A 7 -2.37 13.16 3.19
C PRO A 7 -3.51 13.60 4.12
N HIS A 8 -4.74 13.15 3.89
CA HIS A 8 -5.87 13.47 4.76
C HIS A 8 -5.89 12.51 5.95
N HIS A 9 -5.57 11.23 5.73
CA HIS A 9 -5.50 10.23 6.79
C HIS A 9 -4.30 10.48 7.72
N THR A 10 -3.19 11.04 7.23
CA THR A 10 -2.08 11.50 8.10
C THR A 10 -2.52 12.62 9.03
N LEU A 11 -3.33 13.57 8.55
CA LEU A 11 -3.90 14.63 9.39
C LEU A 11 -4.83 14.07 10.46
N VAL A 12 -5.71 13.12 10.10
CA VAL A 12 -6.59 12.43 11.06
C VAL A 12 -5.76 11.70 12.12
N TYR A 13 -4.69 11.00 11.73
CA TYR A 13 -3.78 10.36 12.67
C TYR A 13 -3.20 11.38 13.67
N SER A 14 -2.70 12.51 13.16
CA SER A 14 -2.03 13.57 13.93
C SER A 14 -2.93 14.37 14.87
N ASN A 15 -4.25 14.19 14.80
CA ASN A 15 -5.21 14.95 15.60
C ASN A 15 -5.11 14.67 17.11
N GLU A 16 -4.49 13.56 17.51
CA GLU A 16 -4.34 13.18 18.92
C GLU A 16 -2.95 12.58 19.16
N LEU A 17 -2.44 12.77 20.38
CA LEU A 17 -1.24 12.08 20.84
C LEU A 17 -1.51 10.56 20.89
N ARG A 18 -0.60 9.76 20.33
CA ARG A 18 -0.74 8.31 20.27
C ARG A 18 0.24 7.62 21.21
N SER A 19 -0.22 6.59 21.92
CA SER A 19 0.65 5.64 22.63
C SER A 19 0.94 4.44 21.74
N TYR A 20 2.08 3.78 21.94
CA TYR A 20 2.39 2.50 21.30
C TYR A 20 1.27 1.45 21.50
N ARG A 21 0.52 1.53 22.60
CA ARG A 21 -0.62 0.66 22.93
C ARG A 21 -1.85 0.92 22.05
N SER A 22 -1.96 2.11 21.49
CA SER A 22 -3.05 2.47 20.57
C SER A 22 -2.82 1.95 19.16
N LEU A 23 -1.59 1.53 18.84
CA LEU A 23 -1.24 0.99 17.53
C LEU A 23 -1.49 -0.53 17.47
N PRO A 24 -2.01 -1.06 16.36
CA PRO A 24 -2.20 -0.39 15.06
C PRO A 24 -3.50 0.42 14.95
N ILE A 25 -3.44 1.58 14.29
CA ILE A 25 -4.61 2.39 13.92
C ILE A 25 -4.93 2.16 12.45
N ARG A 26 -6.19 1.87 12.11
CA ARG A 26 -6.63 1.56 10.74
C ARG A 26 -7.70 2.57 10.32
N LEU A 27 -7.41 3.37 9.29
CA LEU A 27 -8.33 4.34 8.71
C LEU A 27 -8.77 3.86 7.34
N SER A 28 -10.08 3.76 7.10
CA SER A 28 -10.61 3.36 5.80
C SER A 28 -11.65 4.36 5.31
N GLU A 29 -11.64 4.62 4.00
CA GLU A 29 -12.52 5.58 3.36
C GLU A 29 -12.82 5.17 1.92
N HIS A 30 -14.10 5.24 1.54
CA HIS A 30 -14.55 5.19 0.16
C HIS A 30 -14.39 6.60 -0.42
N SER A 31 -13.23 6.86 -1.01
CA SER A 31 -12.79 8.22 -1.32
C SER A 31 -13.05 8.56 -2.78
N ILE A 32 -13.78 9.65 -3.04
CA ILE A 32 -13.78 10.29 -4.36
C ILE A 32 -12.42 10.96 -4.57
N LEU A 33 -11.73 10.56 -5.63
CA LEU A 33 -10.40 11.02 -6.03
C LEU A 33 -10.40 11.48 -7.49
N HIS A 34 -9.52 12.42 -7.80
CA HIS A 34 -9.39 12.96 -9.15
C HIS A 34 -7.95 12.94 -9.65
N ARG A 35 -7.73 12.36 -10.84
CA ARG A 35 -6.44 12.36 -11.53
C ARG A 35 -6.60 12.96 -12.92
N TYR A 36 -5.68 13.87 -13.26
CA TYR A 36 -5.70 14.52 -14.58
C TYR A 36 -5.02 13.64 -15.63
N GLU A 37 -5.68 12.52 -15.94
CA GLU A 37 -5.24 11.60 -16.98
C GLU A 37 -5.30 12.26 -18.37
N SER A 38 -4.35 11.89 -19.24
CA SER A 38 -4.30 12.36 -20.62
C SER A 38 -5.60 11.98 -21.35
N SER A 39 -6.09 12.86 -22.23
CA SER A 39 -7.36 12.64 -22.93
C SER A 39 -7.38 11.34 -23.73
N GLY A 40 -6.26 11.00 -24.37
CA GLY A 40 -6.10 9.72 -25.10
C GLY A 40 -5.92 8.48 -24.21
N GLY A 41 -5.70 8.65 -22.90
CA GLY A 41 -5.56 7.55 -21.95
C GLY A 41 -6.87 7.10 -21.32
N LEU A 42 -7.96 7.84 -21.52
CA LEU A 42 -9.27 7.51 -20.95
C LEU A 42 -9.88 6.29 -21.68
N THR A 43 -10.43 5.35 -20.92
CA THR A 43 -11.01 4.13 -21.48
C THR A 43 -12.12 3.60 -20.57
N GLY A 44 -13.37 3.79 -20.98
CA GLY A 44 -14.56 3.29 -20.26
C GLY A 44 -14.48 3.54 -18.75
N PHE A 45 -14.62 2.46 -17.97
CA PHE A 45 -14.39 2.46 -16.53
C PHE A 45 -12.97 1.98 -16.11
N GLU A 46 -12.19 1.40 -17.02
CA GLU A 46 -10.82 0.94 -16.72
C GLU A 46 -9.88 2.10 -16.31
N ARG A 47 -10.05 3.27 -16.96
CA ARG A 47 -9.22 4.46 -16.77
C ARG A 47 -10.03 5.75 -16.92
N VAL A 48 -10.30 6.37 -15.77
CA VAL A 48 -11.18 7.52 -15.57
C VAL A 48 -10.45 8.68 -14.87
N ARG A 49 -11.00 9.89 -14.92
CA ARG A 49 -10.46 11.06 -14.19
C ARG A 49 -10.98 11.19 -12.77
N GLU A 50 -12.24 10.82 -12.55
CA GLU A 50 -12.86 10.73 -11.23
C GLU A 50 -13.03 9.25 -10.91
N MET A 51 -12.64 8.85 -9.71
CA MET A 51 -12.72 7.47 -9.27
C MET A 51 -13.08 7.39 -7.79
N ILE A 52 -13.83 6.37 -7.41
CA ILE A 52 -14.06 6.03 -6.00
C ILE A 52 -13.10 4.91 -5.63
N LEU A 53 -12.11 5.21 -4.80
CA LEU A 53 -11.13 4.23 -4.33
C LEU A 53 -11.46 3.81 -2.90
N LYS A 54 -11.64 2.50 -2.68
CA LYS A 54 -11.68 1.93 -1.35
C LYS A 54 -10.26 1.89 -0.78
N ASN A 55 -9.89 2.94 -0.05
CA ASN A 55 -8.59 3.06 0.57
C ASN A 55 -8.62 2.59 2.02
N CYS A 56 -7.52 1.99 2.45
CA CYS A 56 -7.22 1.79 3.85
C CYS A 56 -5.76 2.18 4.11
N HIS A 57 -5.53 2.93 5.19
CA HIS A 57 -4.21 3.25 5.70
C HIS A 57 -4.09 2.70 7.11
N VAL A 58 -3.07 1.88 7.34
CA VAL A 58 -2.74 1.37 8.67
C VAL A 58 -1.49 2.08 9.16
N PHE A 59 -1.58 2.70 10.34
CA PHE A 59 -0.44 3.23 11.07
C PHE A 59 -0.08 2.21 12.13
N CYS A 60 1.12 1.65 12.05
CA CYS A 60 1.57 0.62 12.97
C CYS A 60 3.03 0.84 13.36
N ARG A 61 3.47 0.10 14.38
CA ARG A 61 4.89 0.00 14.70
C ARG A 61 5.60 -0.93 13.71
N PHE A 62 6.93 -0.85 13.67
CA PHE A 62 7.73 -1.69 12.79
C PHE A 62 7.54 -3.19 13.08
N ASP A 63 7.49 -3.58 14.35
CA ASP A 63 7.27 -4.96 14.80
C ASP A 63 5.88 -5.52 14.43
N GLN A 64 4.94 -4.64 14.07
CA GLN A 64 3.57 -5.01 13.70
C GLN A 64 3.38 -5.18 12.18
N ILE A 65 4.37 -4.81 11.34
CA ILE A 65 4.22 -4.82 9.87
C ILE A 65 3.84 -6.21 9.37
N GLU A 66 4.54 -7.26 9.78
CA GLU A 66 4.29 -8.64 9.31
C GLU A 66 2.83 -9.05 9.56
N HIS A 67 2.31 -8.77 10.77
CA HIS A 67 0.93 -9.06 11.15
C HIS A 67 -0.10 -8.25 10.35
N GLU A 68 0.14 -6.96 10.14
CA GLU A 68 -0.80 -6.11 9.40
C GLU A 68 -0.82 -6.42 7.90
N VAL A 69 0.33 -6.76 7.32
CA VAL A 69 0.42 -7.17 5.92
C VAL A 69 -0.26 -8.51 5.69
N ILE A 70 -0.09 -9.51 6.57
CA ILE A 70 -0.80 -10.80 6.40
C ILE A 70 -2.32 -10.64 6.56
N ASN A 71 -2.78 -9.78 7.47
CA ASN A 71 -4.21 -9.50 7.60
C ASN A 71 -4.75 -8.82 6.35
N ALA A 72 -4.03 -7.84 5.79
CA ALA A 72 -4.40 -7.20 4.53
C ALA A 72 -4.43 -8.22 3.36
N PHE A 73 -3.45 -9.12 3.32
CA PHE A 73 -3.37 -10.19 2.32
C PHE A 73 -4.61 -11.11 2.38
N LYS A 74 -4.97 -11.60 3.58
CA LYS A 74 -6.16 -12.43 3.79
C LYS A 74 -7.44 -11.70 3.38
N MET A 75 -7.58 -10.43 3.75
CA MET A 75 -8.74 -9.61 3.34
C MET A 75 -8.83 -9.44 1.82
N ILE A 76 -7.70 -9.28 1.14
CA ILE A 76 -7.65 -9.22 -0.33
C ILE A 76 -8.09 -10.55 -0.93
N GLN A 77 -7.57 -11.68 -0.43
CA GLN A 77 -7.96 -13.00 -0.91
C GLN A 77 -9.45 -13.27 -0.73
N GLU A 78 -10.00 -12.99 0.46
CA GLU A 78 -11.43 -13.17 0.75
C GLU A 78 -12.30 -12.30 -0.17
N ALA A 79 -11.92 -11.04 -0.39
CA ALA A 79 -12.63 -10.15 -1.31
C ALA A 79 -12.56 -10.64 -2.76
N GLN A 80 -11.39 -11.09 -3.21
CA GLN A 80 -11.21 -11.62 -4.57
C GLN A 80 -12.01 -12.91 -4.78
N GLU A 81 -12.01 -13.83 -3.80
CA GLU A 81 -12.80 -15.06 -3.84
C GLU A 81 -14.29 -14.75 -3.89
N GLY A 82 -14.78 -13.87 -3.01
CA GLY A 82 -16.18 -13.45 -2.98
C GLY A 82 -16.66 -12.75 -4.26
N LEU A 83 -15.74 -12.12 -5.01
CA LEU A 83 -16.02 -11.43 -6.28
C LEU A 83 -15.72 -12.30 -7.51
N GLY A 84 -15.21 -13.52 -7.33
CA GLY A 84 -14.81 -14.39 -8.43
C GLY A 84 -13.57 -13.90 -9.22
N ILE A 85 -12.75 -13.03 -8.63
CA ILE A 85 -11.52 -12.49 -9.22
C ILE A 85 -10.38 -13.47 -8.98
N LYS A 86 -9.74 -13.92 -10.07
CA LYS A 86 -8.57 -14.80 -9.98
C LYS A 86 -7.29 -14.00 -10.11
N THR A 87 -6.48 -14.00 -9.05
CA THR A 87 -5.10 -13.49 -9.11
C THR A 87 -4.27 -14.34 -10.07
N PHE A 88 -3.64 -13.69 -11.04
CA PHE A 88 -2.74 -14.29 -12.00
C PHE A 88 -1.33 -14.46 -11.42
N GLU A 89 -0.80 -13.40 -10.82
CA GLU A 89 0.55 -13.40 -10.23
C GLU A 89 0.61 -12.39 -9.07
N ILE A 90 1.46 -12.66 -8.08
CA ILE A 90 1.77 -11.71 -7.02
C ILE A 90 3.18 -11.18 -7.27
N HIS A 91 3.31 -9.85 -7.31
CA HIS A 91 4.59 -9.18 -7.51
C HIS A 91 5.05 -8.56 -6.19
N LEU A 92 6.28 -8.89 -5.77
CA LEU A 92 6.98 -8.17 -4.71
C LEU A 92 7.88 -7.13 -5.37
N SER A 93 7.44 -5.87 -5.38
CA SER A 93 8.20 -4.78 -6.00
C SER A 93 9.24 -4.23 -5.03
N LEU A 94 10.49 -4.22 -5.48
CA LEU A 94 11.69 -3.85 -4.71
C LEU A 94 12.32 -2.57 -5.25
N ASN A 95 13.11 -1.88 -4.43
CA ASN A 95 13.93 -0.78 -4.92
C ASN A 95 15.02 -1.28 -5.88
N ASP A 96 15.48 -0.40 -6.75
CA ASP A 96 16.72 -0.61 -7.50
C ASP A 96 17.87 0.01 -6.67
N PRO A 97 18.81 -0.81 -6.14
CA PRO A 97 19.94 -0.32 -5.37
C PRO A 97 20.84 0.68 -6.12
N ASN A 98 20.79 0.67 -7.46
CA ASN A 98 21.60 1.53 -8.31
C ASN A 98 20.96 2.92 -8.56
N ASP A 99 19.65 3.07 -8.33
CA ASP A 99 18.94 4.33 -8.56
C ASP A 99 18.70 5.10 -7.25
N LYS A 100 19.74 5.80 -6.79
CA LYS A 100 19.65 6.64 -5.59
C LYS A 100 18.83 7.93 -5.76
N LYS A 101 18.39 8.26 -6.97
CA LYS A 101 17.61 9.49 -7.22
C LYS A 101 16.13 9.27 -7.04
N LYS A 102 15.63 8.08 -7.41
CA LYS A 102 14.22 7.75 -7.34
C LYS A 102 13.74 7.46 -5.92
N TYR A 103 14.54 6.76 -5.11
CA TYR A 103 14.10 6.25 -3.81
C TYR A 103 14.47 7.17 -2.66
N TYR A 104 13.69 7.11 -1.58
CA TYR A 104 14.04 7.73 -0.31
C TYR A 104 15.37 7.17 0.20
N ASP A 105 16.27 8.07 0.59
CA ASP A 105 17.65 7.76 1.00
C ASP A 105 17.70 7.21 2.43
N ASP A 106 17.26 5.96 2.57
CA ASP A 106 17.35 5.19 3.80
C ASP A 106 17.59 3.70 3.45
N PRO A 107 18.85 3.31 3.19
CA PRO A 107 19.18 1.94 2.79
C PRO A 107 18.78 0.89 3.82
N GLN A 108 18.85 1.22 5.10
CA GLN A 108 18.51 0.30 6.20
C GLN A 108 17.01 0.03 6.22
N MET A 109 16.18 1.06 6.09
CA MET A 109 14.73 0.90 5.96
C MET A 109 14.37 0.03 4.75
N TRP A 110 15.01 0.25 3.59
CA TRP A 110 14.76 -0.56 2.40
C TRP A 110 15.12 -2.01 2.60
N GLU A 111 16.30 -2.30 3.16
CA GLU A 111 16.71 -3.67 3.44
C GLU A 111 15.75 -4.36 4.40
N GLN A 112 15.43 -3.71 5.53
CA GLN A 112 14.56 -4.28 6.56
C GLN A 112 13.15 -4.51 6.04
N SER A 113 12.54 -3.51 5.39
CA SER A 113 11.16 -3.60 4.89
C SER A 113 11.00 -4.67 3.80
N GLN A 114 11.96 -4.77 2.87
CA GLN A 114 11.95 -5.79 1.83
C GLN A 114 12.13 -7.19 2.42
N ASN A 115 13.01 -7.34 3.41
CA ASN A 115 13.21 -8.60 4.11
C ASN A 115 11.97 -9.04 4.91
N VAL A 116 11.27 -8.10 5.56
CA VAL A 116 9.99 -8.39 6.25
C VAL A 116 8.96 -8.91 5.27
N LEU A 117 8.76 -8.25 4.12
CA LEU A 117 7.79 -8.70 3.11
C LEU A 117 8.19 -10.05 2.50
N ARG A 118 9.47 -10.24 2.17
CA ARG A 118 10.01 -11.49 1.61
C ARG A 118 9.83 -12.66 2.59
N LYS A 119 10.18 -12.45 3.86
CA LYS A 119 10.01 -13.43 4.94
C LYS A 119 8.53 -13.79 5.09
N MET A 120 7.65 -12.81 5.17
CA MET A 120 6.20 -13.05 5.32
C MET A 120 5.65 -13.90 4.17
N LEU A 121 5.98 -13.55 2.91
CA LEU A 121 5.54 -14.32 1.74
C LEU A 121 6.06 -15.76 1.77
N LYS A 122 7.33 -15.95 2.17
CA LYS A 122 7.95 -17.28 2.30
C LYS A 122 7.34 -18.10 3.43
N ASP A 123 7.17 -17.52 4.62
CA ASP A 123 6.63 -18.19 5.81
C ASP A 123 5.19 -18.68 5.58
N HIS A 124 4.44 -17.98 4.72
CA HIS A 124 3.07 -18.35 4.35
C HIS A 124 2.97 -19.14 3.04
N ASN A 125 4.09 -19.55 2.45
CA ASN A 125 4.16 -20.28 1.17
C ASN A 125 3.38 -19.60 0.03
N ILE A 126 3.38 -18.27 -0.01
CA ILE A 126 2.73 -17.48 -1.05
C ILE A 126 3.66 -17.43 -2.26
N PRO A 127 3.26 -17.91 -3.46
CA PRO A 127 4.08 -17.76 -4.66
C PRO A 127 4.12 -16.29 -5.09
N TYR A 128 5.31 -15.77 -5.36
CA TYR A 128 5.50 -14.39 -5.82
C TYR A 128 6.69 -14.28 -6.76
N LYS A 129 6.75 -13.16 -7.49
CA LYS A 129 7.88 -12.76 -8.32
C LYS A 129 8.46 -11.46 -7.81
N GLU A 130 9.79 -11.42 -7.66
CA GLU A 130 10.50 -10.17 -7.33
C GLU A 130 10.61 -9.27 -8.56
N MET A 131 10.21 -8.02 -8.39
CA MET A 131 10.21 -7.00 -9.43
C MET A 131 11.11 -5.84 -8.98
N VAL A 132 12.41 -5.95 -9.28
CA VAL A 132 13.41 -4.92 -8.94
C VAL A 132 13.14 -3.66 -9.76
N GLY A 133 13.16 -2.50 -9.10
CA GLY A 133 12.93 -1.20 -9.73
C GLY A 133 11.46 -0.76 -9.79
N GLU A 134 10.52 -1.64 -9.44
CA GLU A 134 9.08 -1.39 -9.53
C GLU A 134 8.46 -0.87 -8.23
N ALA A 135 9.24 -0.74 -7.15
CA ALA A 135 8.75 -0.19 -5.89
C ALA A 135 8.31 1.27 -6.03
N ALA A 136 7.45 1.71 -5.10
CA ALA A 136 7.18 3.12 -4.92
C ALA A 136 8.44 3.82 -4.40
N PHE A 137 8.55 5.14 -4.57
CA PHE A 137 9.73 5.87 -4.12
C PHE A 137 9.90 5.88 -2.58
N TYR A 138 8.84 5.54 -1.84
CA TYR A 138 8.77 5.61 -0.37
C TYR A 138 8.78 4.24 0.34
N GLY A 139 8.80 3.13 -0.41
CA GLY A 139 8.87 1.79 0.17
C GLY A 139 8.44 0.68 -0.79
N PRO A 140 8.67 -0.60 -0.40
CA PRO A 140 8.31 -1.75 -1.20
C PRO A 140 6.80 -2.03 -1.16
N LYS A 141 6.33 -2.82 -2.13
CA LYS A 141 4.91 -3.16 -2.25
C LYS A 141 4.68 -4.59 -2.75
N ILE A 142 3.53 -5.14 -2.36
CA ILE A 142 2.97 -6.39 -2.87
C ILE A 142 1.80 -6.01 -3.78
N ASP A 143 1.90 -6.37 -5.05
CA ASP A 143 0.87 -6.11 -6.06
C ASP A 143 0.22 -7.41 -6.51
N PHE A 144 -1.12 -7.42 -6.53
CA PHE A 144 -1.92 -8.55 -7.00
C PHE A 144 -2.32 -8.28 -8.44
N GLN A 145 -1.69 -9.04 -9.34
CA GLN A 145 -1.91 -8.90 -10.77
C GLN A 145 -3.07 -9.77 -11.21
N VAL A 146 -3.98 -9.19 -11.99
CA VAL A 146 -5.10 -9.87 -12.62
C VAL A 146 -4.94 -9.77 -14.12
N LYS A 147 -5.23 -10.86 -14.82
CA LYS A 147 -5.22 -10.91 -16.27
C LYS A 147 -6.63 -10.66 -16.81
N THR A 148 -6.80 -9.58 -17.56
CA THR A 148 -8.10 -9.23 -18.17
C THR A 148 -8.42 -10.11 -19.38
N VAL A 149 -9.67 -10.07 -19.84
CA VAL A 149 -10.13 -10.76 -21.06
C VAL A 149 -9.38 -10.31 -22.33
N LEU A 150 -8.86 -9.09 -22.34
CA LEU A 150 -8.01 -8.55 -23.41
C LEU A 150 -6.53 -8.93 -23.24
N ASN A 151 -6.22 -9.91 -22.38
CA ASN A 151 -4.87 -10.37 -22.04
C ASN A 151 -3.96 -9.27 -21.46
N ARG A 152 -4.52 -8.19 -20.90
CA ARG A 152 -3.74 -7.17 -20.19
C ARG A 152 -3.52 -7.62 -18.75
N ILE A 153 -2.34 -7.35 -18.21
CA ILE A 153 -2.04 -7.57 -16.80
C ILE A 153 -2.24 -6.24 -16.08
N ILE A 154 -3.12 -6.23 -15.09
CA ILE A 154 -3.43 -5.03 -14.30
C ILE A 154 -3.31 -5.34 -12.81
N THR A 155 -2.84 -4.35 -12.04
CA THR A 155 -2.86 -4.42 -10.58
C THR A 155 -4.24 -4.02 -10.08
N VAL A 156 -4.90 -4.94 -9.38
CA VAL A 156 -6.24 -4.71 -8.78
C VAL A 156 -6.11 -4.39 -7.30
N SER A 157 -5.25 -5.13 -6.60
CA SER A 157 -5.04 -4.97 -5.17
C SER A 157 -3.56 -4.71 -4.89
N THR A 158 -3.27 -3.97 -3.83
CA THR A 158 -1.90 -3.60 -3.48
C THR A 158 -1.76 -3.41 -1.98
N ILE A 159 -0.61 -3.80 -1.44
CA ILE A 159 -0.18 -3.52 -0.07
C ILE A 159 1.18 -2.82 -0.18
N GLN A 160 1.27 -1.55 0.23
CA GLN A 160 2.47 -0.73 0.05
C GLN A 160 2.94 -0.20 1.40
N LEU A 161 4.23 -0.39 1.71
CA LEU A 161 4.83 0.20 2.90
C LEU A 161 5.30 1.63 2.58
N ASP A 162 5.03 2.55 3.49
CA ASP A 162 5.42 3.96 3.38
C ASP A 162 6.05 4.44 4.68
N PHE A 163 7.33 4.73 4.56
CA PHE A 163 8.17 5.28 5.62
C PHE A 163 8.38 6.78 5.45
N LEU A 164 8.00 7.35 4.30
CA LEU A 164 8.26 8.73 3.96
C LEU A 164 7.16 9.68 4.43
N LEU A 165 5.88 9.36 4.16
CA LEU A 165 4.79 10.26 4.57
C LEU A 165 4.75 10.46 6.09
N PRO A 166 4.88 9.42 6.93
CA PRO A 166 4.94 9.62 8.39
C PRO A 166 6.03 10.62 8.80
N ASN A 167 7.23 10.51 8.23
CA ASN A 167 8.33 11.44 8.48
C ASN A 167 8.02 12.85 7.96
N ARG A 168 7.52 12.99 6.73
CA ARG A 168 7.19 14.31 6.14
C ARG A 168 6.11 15.07 6.92
N PHE A 169 5.18 14.36 7.55
CA PHE A 169 4.11 14.94 8.35
C PHE A 169 4.45 14.99 9.84
N ASN A 170 5.68 14.64 10.24
CA ASN A 170 6.13 14.58 11.64
C ASN A 170 5.19 13.74 12.53
N LEU A 171 4.68 12.63 11.98
CA LEU A 171 3.81 11.73 12.74
C LEU A 171 4.64 11.00 13.80
N THR A 172 4.11 10.95 15.02
CA THR A 172 4.78 10.29 16.14
C THR A 172 3.79 9.49 16.98
N TYR A 173 4.33 8.58 17.79
CA TYR A 173 3.68 7.96 18.94
C TYR A 173 4.70 7.86 20.08
N ILE A 174 4.22 7.73 21.32
CA ILE A 174 5.05 7.51 22.50
C ILE A 174 5.31 6.00 22.65
N ASN A 175 6.57 5.59 22.58
CA ASN A 175 7.00 4.19 22.68
C ASN A 175 7.04 3.68 24.13
N GLU A 176 7.42 2.41 24.31
CA GLU A 176 7.52 1.77 25.65
C GLU A 176 8.54 2.44 26.57
N SER A 177 9.58 3.05 26.00
CA SER A 177 10.62 3.82 26.69
C SER A 177 10.20 5.27 26.97
N ASN A 178 8.96 5.64 26.68
CA ASN A 178 8.43 7.00 26.82
C ASN A 178 9.09 8.04 25.89
N GLU A 179 9.65 7.59 24.77
CA GLU A 179 10.26 8.42 23.73
C GLU A 179 9.35 8.55 22.51
N GLN A 180 9.53 9.60 21.72
CA GLN A 180 8.82 9.75 20.45
C GLN A 180 9.41 8.80 19.40
N SER A 181 8.53 8.07 18.71
CA SER A 181 8.89 7.19 17.60
C SER A 181 7.94 7.42 16.43
N VAL A 182 8.41 7.17 15.22
CA VAL A 182 7.64 7.39 13.98
C VAL A 182 6.88 6.10 13.62
N PRO A 183 5.57 6.15 13.35
CA PRO A 183 4.83 4.98 12.88
C PRO A 183 5.16 4.69 11.41
N VAL A 184 5.01 3.44 11.00
CA VAL A 184 5.00 3.04 9.59
C VAL A 184 3.57 3.14 9.08
N MET A 185 3.41 3.64 7.85
CA MET A 185 2.11 3.67 7.18
C MET A 185 2.04 2.55 6.14
N ILE A 186 0.96 1.79 6.14
CA ILE A 186 0.69 0.74 5.15
C ILE A 186 -0.52 1.19 4.33
N HIS A 187 -0.33 1.37 3.03
CA HIS A 187 -1.43 1.59 2.09
C HIS A 187 -1.99 0.26 1.63
N ILE A 188 -3.30 0.10 1.75
CA ILE A 188 -4.00 -1.12 1.34
C ILE A 188 -5.10 -0.74 0.35
N GLY A 189 -4.97 -1.23 -0.88
CA GLY A 189 -6.03 -1.25 -1.88
C GLY A 189 -6.59 -2.66 -2.00
N ILE A 190 -7.82 -2.87 -1.55
CA ILE A 190 -8.41 -4.23 -1.50
C ILE A 190 -8.95 -4.65 -2.86
N ILE A 191 -9.76 -3.79 -3.48
CA ILE A 191 -10.48 -4.06 -4.75
C ILE A 191 -10.16 -3.03 -5.82
N GLY A 192 -9.19 -2.15 -5.57
CA GLY A 192 -8.93 -0.98 -6.41
C GLY A 192 -10.09 0.01 -6.38
N THR A 193 -10.30 0.70 -7.50
CA THR A 193 -11.41 1.64 -7.65
C THR A 193 -12.69 0.90 -8.05
N TYR A 194 -13.86 1.44 -7.68
CA TYR A 194 -15.13 0.87 -8.10
C TYR A 194 -15.27 0.80 -9.62
N GLU A 195 -14.81 1.83 -10.32
CA GLU A 195 -14.87 1.89 -11.78
C GLU A 195 -14.04 0.76 -12.38
N ARG A 196 -12.79 0.57 -11.93
CA ARG A 196 -11.93 -0.50 -12.44
C ARG A 196 -12.42 -1.88 -12.05
N LEU A 197 -13.04 -2.03 -10.88
CA LEU A 197 -13.63 -3.29 -10.44
C LEU A 197 -14.80 -3.72 -11.34
N LEU A 198 -15.61 -2.75 -11.79
CA LEU A 198 -16.77 -3.02 -12.66
C LEU A 198 -16.40 -3.22 -14.13
N ALA A 199 -15.20 -2.78 -14.54
CA ALA A 199 -14.68 -2.90 -15.90
C ALA A 199 -14.16 -4.33 -16.18
#